data_AF-A0A2D8CCT7-F1
#
_entry.id   AF-A0A2D8CCT7-F1
#
_cell.length_a   1.000
_cell.length_b   1.000
_cell.length_c   1.000
_cell.angle_alpha   90.00
_cell.angle_beta   90.00
_cell.angle_gamma   90.00
#
_symmetry.space_group_name_H-M   'P 1'
#
loop_
_entity.id
_entity.type
_entity.pdbx_description
1 polymer ?
#
loop_
_entity_poly.entity_id
_entity_poly.type
_entity_poly.pdbx_seq_one_letter_code
_entity_poly.pdbx_strand_id
1 'polypeptide(L)'
;MEDLGSRIKQITRELKQYVETRLELTVLNVSDKVTYIIGQSIQQLFGYTILALGLVFGLVALAIYLGDVFDAEWAGYAIVGAPFFILGLIFVTVKPKSIAKRIQAQLLAELLDTKPVKEKETIELPTREIHTKDSDENV
;
A
#
# COMPACT_ATOMS: atom_id res chain seq x y z
N MET A 1 27.34 -35.46 17.32
CA MET A 1 26.46 -34.48 16.66
C MET A 1 26.56 -33.08 17.29
N GLU A 2 27.46 -32.87 18.27
CA GLU A 2 27.69 -31.56 18.92
C GLU A 2 28.33 -30.45 18.06
N ASP A 3 29.01 -30.76 16.95
CA ASP A 3 29.80 -29.76 16.21
C ASP A 3 28.94 -28.75 15.42
N LEU A 4 27.77 -29.17 14.91
CA LEU A 4 26.87 -28.29 14.15
C LEU A 4 26.23 -27.20 15.02
N GLY A 5 25.79 -27.56 16.23
CA GLY A 5 25.11 -26.63 17.14
C GLY A 5 26.03 -25.49 17.58
N SER A 6 27.32 -25.78 17.81
CA SER A 6 28.33 -24.79 18.18
C SER A 6 28.60 -23.81 17.03
N ARG A 7 28.77 -24.33 15.80
CA ARG A 7 29.00 -23.51 14.60
C ARG A 7 27.82 -22.59 14.29
N ILE A 8 26.58 -23.10 14.33
CA ILE A 8 25.37 -22.28 14.11
C ILE A 8 25.27 -21.16 15.16
N LYS A 9 25.62 -21.45 16.42
CA LYS A 9 25.60 -20.45 17.49
C LYS A 9 26.68 -19.38 17.31
N GLN A 10 27.83 -19.75 16.75
CA GLN A 10 28.92 -18.83 16.42
C GLN A 10 28.54 -17.90 15.25
N ILE A 11 27.96 -18.45 14.17
CA ILE A 11 27.48 -17.65 13.02
C ILE A 11 26.33 -16.73 13.44
N THR A 12 25.42 -17.21 14.30
CA THR A 12 24.34 -16.37 14.85
C THR A 12 24.90 -15.21 15.69
N ARG A 13 25.99 -15.45 16.44
CA ARG A 13 26.62 -14.43 17.28
C ARG A 13 27.32 -13.36 16.43
N GLU A 14 28.01 -13.77 15.38
CA GLU A 14 28.66 -12.85 14.43
C GLU A 14 27.64 -12.03 13.62
N LEU A 15 26.56 -12.67 13.16
CA LEU A 15 25.44 -11.98 12.49
C LEU A 15 24.80 -10.94 13.42
N LYS A 16 24.57 -11.29 14.69
CA LYS A 16 23.99 -10.37 15.68
C LYS A 16 24.90 -9.15 15.85
N GLN A 17 26.20 -9.37 16.00
CA GLN A 17 27.18 -8.29 16.19
C GLN A 17 27.29 -7.40 14.93
N TYR A 18 27.18 -7.98 13.73
CA TYR A 18 27.17 -7.24 12.47
C TYR A 18 25.90 -6.38 12.28
N VAL A 19 24.74 -6.94 12.66
CA VAL A 19 23.46 -6.22 12.63
C VAL A 19 23.48 -5.06 13.63
N GLU A 20 24.06 -5.25 14.82
CA GLU A 20 24.18 -4.24 15.87
C GLU A 20 25.04 -3.04 15.41
N THR A 21 26.20 -3.28 14.78
CA THR A 21 27.04 -2.20 14.22
C THR A 21 26.37 -1.47 13.05
N ARG A 22 25.62 -2.18 12.19
CA ARG A 22 24.88 -1.54 11.10
C ARG A 22 23.67 -0.75 11.60
N LEU A 23 23.04 -1.19 12.68
CA LEU A 23 21.96 -0.47 13.35
C LEU A 23 22.44 0.88 13.89
N GLU A 24 23.61 0.93 14.52
CA GLU A 24 24.16 2.17 15.09
C GLU A 24 24.40 3.24 14.01
N LEU A 25 24.97 2.85 12.86
CA LEU A 25 25.15 3.74 11.71
C LEU A 25 23.81 4.10 11.02
N THR A 26 22.84 3.20 11.04
CA THR A 26 21.51 3.44 10.44
C THR A 26 20.68 4.38 11.30
N VAL A 27 20.70 4.25 12.62
CA VAL A 27 19.94 5.10 13.56
C VAL A 27 20.36 6.56 13.45
N LEU A 28 21.66 6.83 13.32
CA LEU A 28 22.16 8.21 13.20
C LEU A 28 21.70 8.84 11.87
N ASN A 29 21.87 8.11 10.77
CA ASN A 29 21.52 8.60 9.43
C ASN A 29 19.99 8.70 9.23
N VAL A 30 19.22 7.80 9.86
CA VAL A 30 17.75 7.85 9.89
C VAL A 30 17.28 9.06 10.70
N SER A 31 17.92 9.39 11.82
CA SER A 31 17.52 10.52 12.66
C SER A 31 17.66 11.87 11.93
N ASP A 32 18.76 12.08 11.21
CA ASP A 32 18.97 13.30 10.42
C ASP A 32 17.94 13.41 9.28
N LYS A 33 17.71 12.29 8.56
CA LYS A 33 16.74 12.26 7.46
C LYS A 33 15.30 12.47 7.93
N VAL A 34 14.94 11.87 9.06
CA VAL A 34 13.62 12.05 9.68
C VAL A 34 13.44 13.49 10.13
N THR A 35 14.45 14.10 10.75
CA THR A 35 14.41 15.51 11.17
C THR A 35 14.24 16.44 9.98
N TYR A 36 14.97 16.20 8.88
CA TYR A 36 14.83 16.97 7.65
C TYR A 36 13.43 16.84 7.02
N ILE A 37 12.91 15.61 6.92
CA ILE A 37 11.57 15.34 6.38
C ILE A 37 10.50 15.99 7.26
N ILE A 38 10.60 15.88 8.58
CA ILE A 38 9.63 16.48 9.51
C ILE A 38 9.68 18.01 9.40
N GLY A 39 10.88 18.62 9.39
CA GLY A 39 11.03 20.07 9.24
C GLY A 39 10.43 20.58 7.94
N GLN A 40 10.72 19.92 6.81
CA GLN A 40 10.13 20.27 5.52
C GLN A 40 8.62 20.04 5.49
N SER A 41 8.13 18.95 6.08
CA SER A 41 6.71 18.62 6.14
C SER A 41 5.93 19.65 6.93
N ILE A 42 6.47 20.13 8.06
CA ILE A 42 5.84 21.17 8.88
C ILE A 42 5.71 22.46 8.06
N GLN A 43 6.80 22.91 7.41
CA GLN A 43 6.77 24.12 6.60
C GLN A 43 5.77 24.01 5.44
N GLN A 44 5.76 22.88 4.74
CA GLN A 44 4.78 22.64 3.67
C GLN A 44 3.35 22.57 4.22
N LEU A 45 3.14 21.92 5.36
CA LEU A 45 1.83 21.81 5.99
C LEU A 45 1.26 23.19 6.36
N PHE A 46 2.08 24.08 6.92
CA PHE A 46 1.67 25.47 7.18
C PHE A 46 1.27 26.19 5.89
N GLY A 47 2.08 26.08 4.83
CA GLY A 47 1.76 26.68 3.53
C GLY A 47 0.45 26.16 2.94
N TYR A 48 0.28 24.83 2.92
CA TYR A 48 -0.95 24.19 2.45
C TYR A 48 -2.15 24.55 3.32
N THR A 49 -1.97 24.71 4.64
CA THR A 49 -3.06 25.08 5.54
C THR A 49 -3.58 26.48 5.23
N ILE A 50 -2.68 27.46 5.06
CA ILE A 50 -3.06 28.83 4.70
C ILE A 50 -3.73 28.87 3.32
N LEU A 51 -3.16 28.15 2.35
CA LEU A 51 -3.71 28.07 1.00
C LEU A 51 -5.09 27.40 0.97
N ALA A 52 -5.27 26.29 1.72
CA ALA A 52 -6.55 25.62 1.86
C ALA A 52 -7.58 26.54 2.52
N LEU A 53 -7.19 27.28 3.56
CA LEU A 53 -8.07 28.24 4.21
C LEU A 53 -8.53 29.32 3.22
N GLY A 54 -7.60 29.92 2.47
CA GLY A 54 -7.92 30.90 1.43
C GLY A 54 -8.82 30.33 0.33
N LEU A 55 -8.59 29.09 -0.08
CA LEU A 55 -9.43 28.40 -1.06
C LEU A 55 -10.85 28.18 -0.54
N VAL A 56 -11.01 27.77 0.72
CA VAL A 56 -12.32 27.60 1.36
C VAL A 56 -13.07 28.94 1.41
N PHE A 57 -12.40 30.02 1.83
CA PHE A 57 -12.99 31.36 1.80
C PHE A 57 -13.36 31.79 0.38
N GLY A 58 -12.53 31.48 -0.62
CA GLY A 58 -12.82 31.74 -2.03
C GLY A 58 -14.06 30.98 -2.53
N LEU A 59 -14.21 29.71 -2.16
CA LEU A 59 -15.39 28.90 -2.50
C LEU A 59 -16.65 29.42 -1.82
N VAL A 60 -16.55 29.87 -0.57
CA VAL A 60 -17.67 30.51 0.14
C VAL A 60 -18.07 31.83 -0.53
N ALA A 61 -17.10 32.68 -0.89
CA ALA A 61 -17.36 33.91 -1.63
C ALA A 61 -18.00 33.62 -3.00
N LEU A 62 -17.53 32.59 -3.70
CA LEU A 62 -18.12 32.15 -4.97
C LEU A 62 -19.55 31.61 -4.79
N ALA A 63 -19.82 30.90 -3.70
CA ALA A 63 -21.15 30.41 -3.37
C ALA A 63 -22.12 31.58 -3.11
N ILE A 64 -21.70 32.61 -2.38
CA ILE A 64 -22.50 33.82 -2.17
C ILE A 64 -22.76 34.52 -3.50
N TYR A 65 -21.72 34.72 -4.31
CA TYR A 65 -21.85 35.36 -5.62
C TYR A 65 -22.80 34.60 -6.56
N LEU A 66 -22.72 33.27 -6.61
CA LEU A 66 -23.70 32.47 -7.35
C LEU A 66 -25.11 32.60 -6.74
N GLY A 67 -25.22 32.61 -5.41
CA GLY A 67 -26.51 32.81 -4.73
C GLY A 67 -27.21 34.10 -5.15
N ASP A 68 -26.47 35.21 -5.24
CA ASP A 68 -26.97 36.51 -5.70
C ASP A 68 -27.40 36.47 -7.18
N VAL A 69 -26.67 35.77 -8.05
CA VAL A 69 -27.01 35.64 -9.48
C VAL A 69 -28.27 34.80 -9.69
N PHE A 70 -28.49 33.78 -8.85
CA PHE A 70 -29.66 32.90 -8.92
C PHE A 70 -30.86 33.39 -8.08
N ASP A 71 -30.75 34.58 -7.45
CA ASP A 71 -31.76 35.17 -6.55
C ASP A 71 -32.19 34.22 -5.42
N ALA A 72 -31.29 33.31 -5.05
CA ALA A 72 -31.53 32.20 -4.14
C ALA A 72 -30.23 31.82 -3.43
N GLU A 73 -30.07 32.29 -2.19
CA GLU A 73 -28.87 32.06 -1.38
C GLU A 73 -28.51 30.56 -1.27
N TRP A 74 -29.52 29.69 -1.11
CA TRP A 74 -29.33 28.25 -0.98
C TRP A 74 -28.79 27.58 -2.25
N ALA A 75 -29.09 28.15 -3.43
CA ALA A 75 -28.68 27.57 -4.71
C ALA A 75 -27.16 27.71 -4.92
N GLY A 76 -26.58 28.83 -4.48
CA GLY A 76 -25.14 29.07 -4.56
C GLY A 76 -24.32 28.03 -3.78
N TYR A 77 -24.71 27.75 -2.53
CA TYR A 77 -24.08 26.70 -1.73
C TYR A 77 -24.34 25.29 -2.27
N ALA A 78 -25.54 25.02 -2.80
CA ALA A 78 -25.85 23.72 -3.40
C ALA A 78 -25.00 23.43 -4.64
N ILE A 79 -24.79 24.42 -5.51
CA ILE A 79 -23.99 24.27 -6.74
C ILE A 79 -22.52 24.07 -6.41
N VAL A 80 -21.97 24.88 -5.50
CA VAL A 80 -20.56 24.76 -5.11
C VAL A 80 -20.33 23.50 -4.27
N GLY A 81 -21.28 23.13 -3.41
CA GLY A 81 -21.20 21.96 -2.52
C GLY A 81 -21.49 20.62 -3.20
N ALA A 82 -22.32 20.57 -4.24
CA ALA A 82 -22.67 19.34 -4.97
C ALA A 82 -21.45 18.54 -5.46
N PRO A 83 -20.43 19.11 -6.13
CA PRO A 83 -19.25 18.35 -6.54
C PRO A 83 -18.48 17.78 -5.35
N PHE A 84 -18.34 18.54 -4.25
CA PHE A 84 -17.70 18.03 -3.03
C PHE A 84 -18.50 16.91 -2.37
N PHE A 85 -19.83 17.00 -2.40
CA PHE A 85 -20.71 15.97 -1.89
C PHE A 85 -20.61 14.68 -2.72
N ILE A 86 -20.59 14.81 -4.06
CA ILE A 86 -20.40 13.68 -4.98
C ILE A 86 -19.01 13.06 -4.78
N LEU A 87 -17.95 13.86 -4.68
CA LEU A 87 -16.59 13.39 -4.37
C LEU A 87 -16.54 12.67 -3.02
N GLY A 88 -17.17 13.23 -1.99
CA GLY A 88 -17.25 12.62 -0.66
C GLY A 88 -18.02 11.30 -0.69
N LEU A 89 -19.14 11.24 -1.39
CA LEU A 89 -19.94 10.02 -1.57
C LEU A 89 -19.14 8.95 -2.32
N ILE A 90 -18.43 9.32 -3.39
CA ILE A 90 -17.52 8.44 -4.12
C ILE A 90 -16.42 7.93 -3.19
N PHE A 91 -15.80 8.80 -2.40
CA PHE A 91 -14.71 8.40 -1.51
C PHE A 91 -15.17 7.44 -0.40
N VAL A 92 -16.36 7.67 0.17
CA VAL A 92 -16.95 6.77 1.18
C VAL A 92 -17.39 5.44 0.59
N THR A 93 -17.91 5.44 -0.63
CA THR A 93 -18.35 4.20 -1.33
C THR A 93 -17.18 3.39 -1.89
N VAL A 94 -16.08 4.04 -2.26
CA VAL A 94 -14.81 3.39 -2.62
C VAL A 94 -14.21 2.80 -1.35
N LYS A 95 -14.60 1.55 -1.04
CA LYS A 95 -14.12 0.82 0.12
C LYS A 95 -12.57 0.84 0.14
N PRO A 96 -11.94 1.09 1.30
CA PRO A 96 -10.47 1.14 1.43
C PRO A 96 -9.80 -0.16 0.98
N LYS A 97 -10.51 -1.29 1.02
CA LYS A 97 -10.04 -2.58 0.51
C LYS A 97 -9.74 -2.57 -1.00
N SER A 98 -10.43 -1.74 -1.80
CA SER A 98 -10.21 -1.66 -3.24
C SER A 98 -8.94 -0.85 -3.56
N ILE A 99 -8.72 0.26 -2.86
CA ILE A 99 -7.52 1.08 -2.99
C ILE A 99 -6.31 0.32 -2.45
N ALA A 100 -6.41 -0.29 -1.26
CA ALA A 100 -5.33 -1.09 -0.67
C ALA A 100 -4.95 -2.28 -1.56
N LYS A 101 -5.92 -3.01 -2.13
CA LYS A 101 -5.63 -4.09 -3.08
C LYS A 101 -4.93 -3.59 -4.34
N ARG A 102 -5.31 -2.43 -4.88
CA ARG A 102 -4.67 -1.85 -6.07
C ARG A 102 -3.23 -1.44 -5.80
N ILE A 103 -2.98 -0.79 -4.66
CA ILE A 103 -1.61 -0.41 -4.24
C ILE A 103 -0.77 -1.68 -4.00
N GLN A 104 -1.31 -2.67 -3.28
CA GLN A 104 -0.61 -3.95 -3.06
C GLN A 104 -0.31 -4.66 -4.39
N ALA A 105 -1.24 -4.67 -5.34
CA ALA A 105 -1.02 -5.29 -6.65
C ALA A 105 0.06 -4.56 -7.48
N GLN A 106 0.11 -3.22 -7.41
CA GLN A 106 1.16 -2.44 -8.09
C GLN A 106 2.53 -2.67 -7.46
N LEU A 107 2.61 -2.67 -6.13
CA LEU A 107 3.86 -2.97 -5.42
C LEU A 107 4.31 -4.42 -5.67
N LEU A 108 3.39 -5.38 -5.70
CA LEU A 108 3.71 -6.78 -5.99
C LEU A 108 4.21 -6.94 -7.43
N ALA A 109 3.60 -6.24 -8.39
CA ALA A 109 4.04 -6.24 -9.79
C ALA A 109 5.45 -5.64 -9.93
N GLU A 110 5.73 -4.52 -9.26
CA GLU A 110 7.05 -3.87 -9.26
C GLU A 110 8.14 -4.80 -8.68
N LEU A 111 7.83 -5.52 -7.59
CA LEU A 111 8.75 -6.47 -6.96
C LEU A 111 8.94 -7.76 -7.77
N LEU A 112 7.91 -8.22 -8.49
CA LEU A 112 7.97 -9.42 -9.33
C LEU A 112 8.62 -9.16 -10.70
N ASP A 113 8.59 -7.91 -11.19
CA ASP A 113 9.23 -7.52 -12.46
C ASP A 113 10.76 -7.39 -12.34
N THR A 114 11.29 -7.39 -11.11
CA THR A 114 12.72 -7.59 -10.84
C THR A 114 13.01 -9.10 -10.64
N LYS A 115 13.08 -9.87 -11.76
CA LYS A 115 13.41 -11.33 -11.87
C LYS A 115 14.44 -11.90 -10.86
N PRO A 116 14.51 -13.24 -10.57
CA PRO A 116 14.17 -14.41 -11.43
C PRO A 116 13.29 -15.49 -10.74
N VAL A 117 12.64 -16.45 -11.39
CA VAL A 117 13.16 -17.75 -11.88
C VAL A 117 12.03 -18.47 -12.63
N LYS A 118 12.40 -19.00 -13.79
CA LYS A 118 11.66 -19.98 -14.57
C LYS A 118 12.05 -21.36 -14.02
N GLU A 119 11.20 -22.03 -13.26
CA GLU A 119 11.33 -23.47 -13.04
C GLU A 119 9.93 -24.08 -12.94
N LYS A 120 9.68 -25.00 -13.86
CA LYS A 120 8.49 -25.83 -13.99
C LYS A 120 8.49 -26.85 -12.86
N GLU A 121 7.35 -27.09 -12.22
CA GLU A 121 6.95 -28.45 -11.83
C GLU A 121 5.43 -28.59 -11.99
N THR A 122 5.03 -28.83 -13.24
CA THR A 122 3.88 -29.68 -13.52
C THR A 122 4.26 -31.07 -13.04
N ILE A 123 3.85 -31.45 -11.83
CA ILE A 123 3.84 -32.85 -11.43
C ILE A 123 2.64 -33.47 -12.14
N GLU A 124 2.89 -33.99 -13.34
CA GLU A 124 2.02 -34.96 -13.99
C GLU A 124 2.00 -36.22 -13.13
N LEU A 125 0.82 -36.60 -12.62
CA LEU A 125 0.64 -37.90 -11.99
C LEU A 125 0.66 -38.97 -13.08
N PRO A 126 1.53 -39.99 -13.02
CA PRO A 126 1.42 -41.12 -13.91
C PRO A 126 0.19 -41.91 -13.50
N THR A 127 -0.89 -41.81 -14.27
CA THR A 127 -1.99 -42.78 -14.22
C THR A 127 -1.42 -44.13 -14.63
N ARG A 128 -1.04 -44.91 -13.62
CA ARG A 128 -0.57 -46.27 -13.77
C ARG A 128 -1.72 -47.10 -14.33
N GLU A 129 -1.59 -47.51 -15.58
CA GLU A 129 -2.43 -48.56 -16.16
C GLU A 129 -2.40 -49.79 -15.24
N ILE A 130 -3.56 -50.24 -14.78
CA ILE A 130 -3.71 -51.60 -14.27
C ILE A 130 -4.66 -52.32 -15.21
N HIS A 131 -4.06 -53.06 -16.13
CA HIS A 131 -4.71 -54.10 -16.89
C HIS A 131 -4.55 -55.41 -16.10
N THR A 132 -5.65 -55.93 -15.55
CA THR A 132 -5.80 -57.34 -15.13
C THR A 132 -7.16 -57.78 -15.68
N LYS A 133 -7.24 -58.21 -16.94
CA LYS A 133 -7.17 -59.62 -17.37
C LYS A 133 -8.00 -60.58 -16.49
N ASP A 134 -9.22 -60.78 -16.97
CA ASP A 134 -9.92 -62.06 -17.23
C ASP A 134 -10.32 -63.01 -16.09
N SER A 135 -11.53 -63.53 -16.29
CA SER A 135 -12.15 -64.75 -15.78
C SER A 135 -12.73 -64.84 -14.37
N ASP A 136 -13.87 -65.55 -14.38
CA ASP A 136 -14.65 -66.17 -13.30
C ASP A 136 -15.57 -65.23 -12.50
N GLU A 137 -16.83 -65.54 -12.21
CA GLU A 137 -17.71 -66.66 -12.49
C GLU A 137 -19.05 -66.29 -11.81
N ASN A 138 -20.17 -66.38 -12.55
CA ASN A 138 -21.48 -66.87 -12.07
C ASN A 138 -22.29 -66.08 -11.00
N VAL A 139 -23.47 -65.60 -11.41
CA VAL A 139 -24.84 -66.01 -10.99
C VAL A 139 -25.82 -64.86 -11.28
#